data_AF-A0A0H3WZY9-F1
#
_entry.id   AF-A0A0H3WZY9-F1
#
_cell.length_a   1.000
_cell.length_b   1.000
_cell.length_c   1.000
_cell.angle_alpha   90.00
_cell.angle_beta   90.00
_cell.angle_gamma   90.00
#
_symmetry.space_group_name_H-M   'P 1'
#
loop_
_entity.id
_entity.type
_entity.pdbx_description
1 polymer ?
#
loop_
_entity_poly.entity_id
_entity_poly.type
_entity_poly.pdbx_seq_one_letter_code
_entity_poly.pdbx_strand_id
1 'polypeptide(L)'
;MNRNSLHARAALMAGVLFCAMARAEAPTGAYCDTPAQCANPMATHGMVTSSNYLATQAGLDVLRRGGNAVDAAIAVASTIAVVYPQMNTIGGDNFWLIYNARTREVRALNASDSGVPA
;
A
#
# COMPACT_ATOMS: atom_id res chain seq x y z
N MET A 1 -6.19 -56.03 10.42
CA MET A 1 -6.67 -54.64 10.53
C MET A 1 -6.26 -54.09 11.89
N ASN A 2 -5.20 -53.28 11.94
CA ASN A 2 -4.53 -52.89 13.18
C ASN A 2 -5.16 -51.60 13.75
N ARG A 3 -5.78 -51.68 14.93
CA ARG A 3 -6.49 -50.57 15.63
C ARG A 3 -5.62 -49.33 15.86
N ASN A 4 -4.30 -49.46 15.78
CA ASN A 4 -3.35 -48.40 16.08
C ASN A 4 -3.18 -47.36 14.95
N SER A 5 -3.55 -47.67 13.69
CA SER A 5 -3.41 -46.70 12.58
C SER A 5 -4.58 -45.72 12.47
N LEU A 6 -5.74 -46.03 13.06
CA LEU A 6 -6.89 -45.11 13.10
C LEU A 6 -6.66 -43.96 14.09
N HIS A 7 -6.03 -44.22 15.24
CA HIS A 7 -5.72 -43.17 16.22
C HIS A 7 -4.69 -42.16 15.69
N ALA A 8 -3.69 -42.63 14.94
CA ALA A 8 -2.67 -41.76 14.35
C ALA A 8 -3.22 -40.80 13.28
N ARG A 9 -4.22 -41.24 12.49
CA ARG A 9 -4.84 -40.40 11.44
C ARG A 9 -5.85 -39.40 12.01
N ALA A 10 -6.54 -39.75 13.10
CA ALA A 10 -7.46 -38.84 13.79
C ALA A 10 -6.71 -37.68 14.49
N ALA A 11 -5.54 -37.95 15.07
CA ALA A 11 -4.70 -36.92 15.70
C ALA A 11 -4.15 -35.90 14.69
N LEU A 12 -3.79 -36.35 13.48
CA LEU A 12 -3.29 -35.45 12.42
C LEU A 12 -4.35 -34.47 11.92
N MET A 13 -5.62 -34.91 11.81
CA MET A 13 -6.73 -34.04 11.39
C MET A 13 -7.11 -33.01 12.46
N ALA A 14 -6.98 -33.34 13.74
CA ALA A 14 -7.24 -32.38 14.83
C ALA A 14 -6.20 -31.26 14.90
N GLY A 15 -4.92 -31.54 14.57
CA GLY A 15 -3.85 -30.55 14.58
C GLY A 15 -3.96 -29.49 13.47
N VAL A 16 -4.45 -29.88 12.28
CA VAL A 16 -4.63 -28.95 11.15
C VAL A 16 -5.82 -28.01 11.37
N LEU A 17 -6.87 -28.49 12.07
CA LEU A 17 -8.06 -27.67 12.35
C LEU A 17 -7.82 -26.60 13.44
N PHE A 18 -6.86 -26.81 14.34
CA PHE A 18 -6.55 -25.86 15.41
C PHE A 18 -5.70 -24.65 14.94
N CYS A 19 -4.98 -24.78 13.83
CA CYS A 19 -4.13 -23.70 13.30
C CYS A 19 -4.95 -22.60 12.57
N ALA A 20 -6.22 -22.87 12.23
CA ALA A 20 -7.08 -21.93 11.50
C ALA A 20 -7.78 -20.89 12.41
N MET A 21 -7.62 -20.97 13.73
CA MET A 21 -8.23 -20.04 14.69
C MET A 21 -7.24 -19.10 15.39
N ALA A 22 -6.01 -18.95 14.86
CA ALA A 22 -5.17 -17.82 15.21
C ALA A 22 -5.79 -16.54 14.60
N ARG A 23 -6.86 -16.03 15.23
CA ARG A 23 -7.28 -14.65 15.03
C ARG A 23 -6.09 -13.80 15.47
N ALA A 24 -5.44 -13.15 14.52
CA ALA A 24 -4.51 -12.07 14.82
C ALA A 24 -5.30 -11.05 15.66
N GLU A 25 -4.99 -10.99 16.95
CA GLU A 25 -5.57 -10.02 17.87
C GLU A 25 -5.17 -8.64 17.34
N ALA A 26 -6.16 -7.80 17.03
CA ALA A 26 -5.89 -6.46 16.52
C ALA A 26 -5.04 -5.74 17.58
N PRO A 27 -3.87 -5.17 17.23
CA PRO A 27 -3.01 -4.53 18.20
C PRO A 27 -3.79 -3.37 18.82
N THR A 28 -3.98 -3.42 20.14
CA THR A 28 -4.61 -2.35 20.91
C THR A 28 -3.52 -1.51 21.56
N GLY A 29 -3.34 -0.29 21.07
CA GLY A 29 -2.50 0.74 21.67
C GLY A 29 -3.15 2.12 21.51
N ALA A 30 -2.67 3.13 22.24
CA ALA A 30 -3.22 4.49 22.24
C ALA A 30 -3.18 5.22 20.88
N TYR A 31 -2.67 4.57 19.83
CA TYR A 31 -2.62 5.09 18.45
C TYR A 31 -3.59 4.36 17.51
N CYS A 32 -4.41 3.43 18.01
CA CYS A 32 -5.21 2.50 17.23
C CYS A 32 -6.64 3.01 16.92
N ASP A 33 -6.84 4.32 16.79
CA ASP A 33 -8.16 4.91 16.60
C ASP A 33 -8.74 4.64 15.19
N THR A 34 -7.89 4.31 14.21
CA THR A 34 -8.32 3.93 12.85
C THR A 34 -7.59 2.69 12.34
N PRO A 35 -8.22 1.87 11.45
CA PRO A 35 -7.60 0.67 10.88
C PRO A 35 -6.24 0.93 10.20
N ALA A 36 -6.03 2.13 9.66
CA ALA A 36 -4.75 2.54 9.05
C ALA A 36 -3.62 2.73 10.07
N GLN A 37 -3.95 2.96 11.34
CA GLN A 37 -3.00 3.16 12.43
C GLN A 37 -2.76 1.89 13.26
N CYS A 38 -3.66 0.90 13.19
CA CYS A 38 -3.52 -0.36 13.93
C CYS A 38 -2.57 -1.34 13.23
N ALA A 39 -2.58 -1.41 11.90
CA ALA A 39 -1.75 -2.37 11.16
C ALA A 39 -0.70 -1.61 10.34
N ASN A 40 0.58 -1.97 10.46
CA ASN A 40 1.57 -1.55 9.48
C ASN A 40 1.29 -2.35 8.18
N PRO A 41 0.75 -1.73 7.12
CA PRO A 41 0.31 -2.48 5.96
C PRO A 41 1.54 -3.02 5.23
N MET A 42 1.77 -4.33 5.31
CA MET A 42 2.80 -5.01 4.53
C MET A 42 2.19 -5.44 3.19
N ALA A 43 2.89 -5.17 2.09
CA ALA A 43 2.45 -5.55 0.75
C ALA A 43 3.59 -6.17 -0.06
N THR A 44 3.27 -7.19 -0.85
CA THR A 44 4.24 -7.92 -1.68
C THR A 44 4.26 -7.49 -3.15
N HIS A 45 3.24 -6.75 -3.60
CA HIS A 45 3.05 -6.41 -5.02
C HIS A 45 3.12 -4.90 -5.32
N GLY A 46 2.78 -4.06 -4.35
CA GLY A 46 2.75 -2.61 -4.52
C GLY A 46 2.17 -1.93 -3.30
N MET A 47 2.54 -0.66 -3.11
CA MET A 47 2.08 0.15 -1.99
C MET A 47 1.87 1.59 -2.46
N VAL A 48 0.84 2.24 -1.93
CA VAL A 48 0.55 3.66 -2.12
C VAL A 48 0.38 4.29 -0.75
N THR A 49 0.98 5.46 -0.56
CA THR A 49 0.82 6.27 0.65
C THR A 49 0.60 7.71 0.26
N SER A 50 -0.26 8.41 1.00
CA SER A 50 -0.55 9.83 0.80
C SER A 50 -1.20 10.42 2.05
N SER A 51 -1.26 11.76 2.12
CA SER A 51 -1.84 12.49 3.27
C SER A 51 -3.36 12.37 3.38
N ASN A 52 -4.06 11.79 2.39
CA ASN A 52 -5.51 11.63 2.39
C ASN A 52 -5.90 10.21 1.93
N TYR A 53 -6.76 9.53 2.70
CA TYR A 53 -7.13 8.15 2.40
C TYR A 53 -7.80 7.98 1.03
N LEU A 54 -8.59 8.95 0.54
CA LEU A 54 -9.22 8.88 -0.78
C LEU A 54 -8.17 8.93 -1.91
N ALA A 55 -7.13 9.74 -1.74
CA ALA A 55 -6.02 9.79 -2.70
C ALA A 55 -5.21 8.48 -2.70
N THR A 56 -4.95 7.91 -1.51
CA THR A 56 -4.33 6.58 -1.40
C THR A 56 -5.17 5.51 -2.10
N GLN A 57 -6.50 5.51 -1.92
CA GLN A 57 -7.40 4.56 -2.60
C GLN A 57 -7.38 4.74 -4.12
N ALA A 58 -7.40 5.98 -4.61
CA ALA A 58 -7.34 6.25 -6.06
C ALA A 58 -6.05 5.69 -6.70
N GLY A 59 -4.90 5.93 -6.08
CA GLY A 59 -3.63 5.35 -6.54
C GLY A 59 -3.61 3.82 -6.47
N LEU A 60 -4.16 3.25 -5.39
CA LEU A 60 -4.26 1.80 -5.23
C LEU A 60 -5.13 1.15 -6.31
N ASP A 61 -6.23 1.79 -6.67
CA ASP A 61 -7.12 1.32 -7.75
C ASP A 61 -6.42 1.34 -9.11
N VAL A 62 -5.55 2.33 -9.38
CA VAL A 62 -4.72 2.34 -10.59
C VAL A 62 -3.73 1.18 -10.59
N LEU A 63 -3.03 0.92 -9.48
CA LEU A 63 -2.14 -0.25 -9.38
C LEU A 63 -2.90 -1.57 -9.57
N ARG A 64 -4.09 -1.70 -8.97
CA ARG A 64 -4.96 -2.89 -9.13
C ARG A 64 -5.41 -3.11 -10.57
N ARG A 65 -5.54 -2.05 -11.37
CA ARG A 65 -5.88 -2.10 -12.80
C ARG A 65 -4.65 -2.37 -13.70
N GLY A 66 -3.48 -2.61 -13.12
CA GLY A 66 -2.23 -2.90 -13.84
C GLY A 66 -1.44 -1.66 -14.25
N GLY A 67 -1.77 -0.49 -13.70
CA GLY A 67 -0.97 0.73 -13.86
C GLY A 67 0.38 0.63 -13.15
N ASN A 68 1.33 1.45 -13.57
CA ASN A 68 2.65 1.52 -12.95
C ASN A 68 2.68 2.54 -11.78
N ALA A 69 3.84 2.65 -11.11
CA ALA A 69 4.02 3.56 -9.97
C ALA A 69 3.82 5.05 -10.32
N VAL A 70 4.17 5.47 -11.54
CA VAL A 70 3.97 6.84 -12.03
C VAL A 70 2.49 7.10 -12.28
N ASP A 71 1.77 6.16 -12.90
CA ASP A 71 0.32 6.29 -13.14
C ASP A 71 -0.44 6.42 -11.81
N ALA A 72 -0.07 5.62 -10.81
CA ALA A 72 -0.64 5.68 -9.48
C ALA A 72 -0.33 7.03 -8.79
N ALA A 73 0.90 7.54 -8.91
CA ALA A 73 1.28 8.84 -8.37
C ALA A 73 0.50 10.00 -9.02
N ILE A 74 0.25 9.95 -10.32
CA ILE A 74 -0.59 10.94 -11.02
C ILE A 74 -2.02 10.92 -10.47
N ALA A 75 -2.62 9.74 -10.31
CA ALA A 75 -3.96 9.62 -9.74
C ALA A 75 -4.04 10.13 -8.29
N VAL A 76 -3.01 9.86 -7.48
CA VAL A 76 -2.87 10.43 -6.12
C VAL A 76 -2.83 11.96 -6.20
N ALA A 77 -1.93 12.55 -6.98
CA ALA A 77 -1.77 14.00 -7.09
C ALA A 77 -3.07 14.69 -7.55
N SER A 78 -3.71 14.16 -8.60
CA SER A 78 -5.00 14.68 -9.09
C SER A 78 -6.10 14.58 -8.03
N THR A 79 -6.12 13.52 -7.23
CA THR A 79 -7.12 13.37 -6.15
C THR A 79 -6.85 14.34 -5.01
N ILE A 80 -5.59 14.51 -4.58
CA ILE A 80 -5.21 15.47 -3.53
C ILE A 80 -5.63 16.89 -3.92
N ALA A 81 -5.50 17.28 -5.20
CA ALA A 81 -5.95 18.58 -5.68
C ALA A 81 -7.45 18.86 -5.45
N VAL A 82 -8.27 17.81 -5.25
CA VAL A 82 -9.70 17.91 -4.95
C VAL A 82 -9.97 17.75 -3.45
N VAL A 83 -9.42 16.71 -2.83
CA VAL A 83 -9.78 16.32 -1.44
C VAL A 83 -8.93 17.02 -0.38
N TYR A 84 -7.83 17.67 -0.80
CA TYR A 84 -6.88 18.35 0.07
C TYR A 84 -6.20 19.54 -0.64
N PRO A 85 -6.99 20.50 -1.18
CA PRO A 85 -6.55 21.49 -2.17
C PRO A 85 -5.58 22.55 -1.63
N GLN A 86 -5.62 22.84 -0.33
CA GLN A 86 -4.69 23.80 0.29
C GLN A 86 -3.24 23.27 0.36
N MET A 87 -3.01 22.00 0.05
CA MET A 87 -1.68 21.35 0.09
C MET A 87 -1.09 21.08 -1.30
N ASN A 88 -1.93 20.76 -2.29
CA ASN A 88 -1.51 20.46 -3.66
C ASN A 88 -2.57 21.00 -4.62
N THR A 89 -2.11 21.63 -5.70
CA THR A 89 -2.98 22.09 -6.78
C THR A 89 -2.22 22.07 -8.10
N ILE A 90 -2.96 22.11 -9.22
CA ILE A 90 -2.41 22.11 -10.58
C ILE A 90 -1.57 23.34 -10.91
N GLY A 91 -1.79 24.45 -10.20
CA GLY A 91 -1.06 25.71 -10.39
C GLY A 91 0.15 25.89 -9.48
N GLY A 92 0.51 24.86 -8.70
CA GLY A 92 1.68 24.89 -7.82
C GLY A 92 2.91 24.22 -8.45
N ASP A 93 3.92 23.99 -7.62
CA ASP A 93 5.15 23.34 -8.02
C ASP A 93 5.11 21.83 -7.79
N ASN A 94 5.95 21.09 -8.52
CA ASN A 94 6.08 19.64 -8.33
C ASN A 94 7.53 19.17 -8.44
N PHE A 95 7.94 18.27 -7.55
CA PHE A 95 9.26 17.64 -7.56
C PHE A 95 9.09 16.12 -7.45
N TRP A 96 9.55 15.39 -8.46
CA TRP A 96 9.36 13.95 -8.56
C TRP A 96 10.70 13.24 -8.58
N LEU A 97 10.84 12.20 -7.76
CA LEU A 97 11.94 11.24 -7.84
C LEU A 97 11.39 9.92 -8.34
N ILE A 98 11.86 9.48 -9.49
CA ILE A 98 11.35 8.31 -10.18
C ILE A 98 12.50 7.32 -10.36
N TYR A 99 12.42 6.19 -9.69
CA TYR A 99 13.34 5.07 -9.92
C TYR A 99 12.80 4.15 -11.00
N ASN A 100 13.58 3.94 -12.06
CA ASN A 100 13.25 2.96 -13.10
C ASN A 100 13.99 1.66 -12.83
N ALA A 101 13.28 0.64 -12.35
CA ALA A 101 13.86 -0.66 -12.04
C ALA A 101 14.50 -1.38 -13.24
N ARG A 102 14.08 -1.05 -14.49
CA ARG A 102 14.65 -1.64 -15.71
C ARG A 102 16.02 -1.06 -16.04
N THR A 103 16.17 0.27 -15.96
CA THR A 103 17.46 0.94 -16.26
C THR A 103 18.34 1.09 -15.04
N ARG A 104 17.78 0.90 -13.84
CA ARG A 104 18.41 1.13 -12.52
C ARG A 104 18.83 2.58 -12.30
N GLU A 105 18.12 3.51 -12.93
CA GLU A 105 18.39 4.95 -12.83
C GLU A 105 17.32 5.65 -12.01
N VAL A 106 17.73 6.71 -11.32
CA VAL A 106 16.84 7.67 -10.68
C VAL A 106 16.75 8.91 -11.57
N ARG A 107 15.54 9.33 -11.90
CA ARG A 107 15.27 10.60 -12.59
C ARG A 107 14.59 11.56 -11.64
N ALA A 108 15.10 12.78 -11.58
CA ALA A 108 14.45 13.90 -10.92
C ALA A 108 13.69 14.72 -11.97
N LEU A 109 12.41 15.02 -11.71
CA LEU A 109 11.65 16.00 -12.48
C LEU A 109 11.40 17.19 -11.58
N ASN A 110 11.85 18.37 -12.00
CA ASN A 110 11.55 19.62 -11.36
C ASN A 110 10.55 20.40 -12.23
N ALA A 111 9.38 20.68 -11.66
CA ALA A 111 8.36 21.54 -12.22
C ALA A 111 8.01 22.65 -11.23
N SER A 112 9.03 23.24 -10.61
CA SER A 112 8.93 24.55 -9.97
C SER A 112 8.97 25.65 -11.01
N ASP A 113 8.28 26.77 -10.76
CA ASP A 113 8.43 28.00 -11.55
C ASP A 113 9.90 28.26 -11.93
N SER A 114 10.13 28.38 -13.23
CA SER A 114 11.44 28.39 -13.85
C SER A 114 11.79 29.78 -14.36
N GLY A 115 12.44 30.59 -13.53
CA GLY A 115 13.23 31.72 -14.02
C GLY A 115 14.60 31.30 -14.61
N VAL A 116 15.04 30.05 -14.44
CA VAL A 116 16.39 29.62 -14.82
C VAL A 116 16.37 28.17 -15.34
N PRO A 117 17.04 27.87 -16.48
CA PRO A 117 17.10 26.52 -17.03
C PRO A 117 17.94 25.57 -16.15
N ALA A 118 17.49 24.32 -16.09
CA ALA A 118 18.16 23.18 -15.46
C ALA A 118 19.41 22.72 -16.22
#